data_AF-A0A453A2M4-F1
#
_entry.id   AF-A0A453A2M4-F1
#
_cell.length_a   1.000
_cell.length_b   1.000
_cell.length_c   1.000
_cell.angle_alpha   90.00
_cell.angle_beta   90.00
_cell.angle_gamma   90.00
#
_symmetry.space_group_name_H-M   'P 1'
#
loop_
_entity.id
_entity.type
_entity.pdbx_description
1 polymer ?
#
loop_
_entity_poly.entity_id
_entity_poly.type
_entity_poly.pdbx_seq_one_letter_code
_entity_poly.pdbx_strand_id
1 'polypeptide(L)'
;EKSLANIRNQIEQIQSGIAMKNDEMGTELIDQLTLEERDLLSRLNPEITRLKEKFLSCKNSRIEIETRKEELENNLSTNLMRRQKELEAIISSADSKTLPVEVEAKEQELKESKRTLDEATTVLKANVDAINAHTRQMEQLKKQRDDLKALEANLEQTVQDGAKDLEQLMSSRSTYLVKQDECMKKIRDLGSLPADAFETYKRKNKKQLQKLLYDCNEQLKQFSHVNQKALDQYVNFTEQREQLQRRRAELDAGDEKIRELISVLDQRKDESIERTFKGVARHFREVFSELVQGGHGYLVMMKKKDGDAGDDDMDEDAPR
;
A
#
# COMPACT_ATOMS: atom_id res chain seq x y z
N GLU A 1 74.26 101.34 -73.99
CA GLU A 1 73.80 100.30 -74.95
C GLU A 1 72.43 99.70 -74.63
N LYS A 2 72.09 99.32 -73.39
CA LYS A 2 70.78 98.72 -73.05
C LYS A 2 69.53 99.56 -73.39
N SER A 3 69.63 100.90 -73.40
CA SER A 3 68.49 101.77 -73.78
C SER A 3 68.17 101.78 -75.28
N LEU A 4 69.20 101.63 -76.13
CA LEU A 4 69.06 101.60 -77.59
C LEU A 4 68.38 100.31 -78.08
N ALA A 5 68.65 99.18 -77.41
CA ALA A 5 67.99 97.91 -77.70
C ALA A 5 66.48 97.96 -77.37
N ASN A 6 66.10 98.65 -76.29
CA ASN A 6 64.70 98.73 -75.87
C ASN A 6 63.86 99.58 -76.83
N ILE A 7 64.42 100.69 -77.33
CA ILE A 7 63.76 101.54 -78.33
C ILE A 7 63.66 100.79 -79.67
N ARG A 8 64.67 100.00 -80.06
CA ARG A 8 64.58 99.16 -81.27
C ARG A 8 63.48 98.11 -81.18
N ASN A 9 63.32 97.44 -80.04
CA ASN A 9 62.21 96.50 -79.82
C ASN A 9 60.83 97.19 -79.89
N GLN A 10 60.71 98.42 -79.38
CA GLN A 10 59.46 99.18 -79.50
C GLN A 10 59.18 99.60 -80.95
N ILE A 11 60.20 100.00 -81.70
CA ILE A 11 60.05 100.30 -83.13
C ILE A 11 59.66 99.04 -83.90
N GLU A 12 60.24 97.89 -83.58
CA GLU A 12 59.91 96.62 -84.23
C GLU A 12 58.49 96.15 -83.89
N GLN A 13 58.02 96.36 -82.64
CA GLN A 13 56.62 96.13 -82.28
C GLN A 13 55.64 97.09 -83.00
N ILE A 14 56.01 98.37 -83.15
CA ILE A 14 55.15 99.33 -83.85
C ILE A 14 55.16 99.05 -85.36
N GLN A 15 56.31 98.70 -85.94
CA GLN A 15 56.42 98.33 -87.36
C GLN A 15 55.68 97.03 -87.66
N SER A 16 55.71 96.03 -86.78
CA SER A 16 54.90 94.82 -86.94
C SER A 16 53.41 95.12 -86.79
N GLY A 17 53.03 96.03 -85.89
CA GLY A 17 51.65 96.51 -85.77
C GLY A 17 51.15 97.27 -87.00
N ILE A 18 52.01 98.07 -87.64
CA ILE A 18 51.69 98.78 -88.89
C ILE A 18 51.60 97.80 -90.06
N ALA A 19 52.53 96.84 -90.15
CA ALA A 19 52.49 95.81 -91.18
C ALA A 19 51.20 94.99 -91.09
N MET A 20 50.79 94.57 -89.89
CA MET A 20 49.52 93.86 -89.71
C MET A 20 48.31 94.70 -90.12
N LYS A 21 48.24 95.98 -89.74
CA LYS A 21 47.12 96.84 -90.15
C LYS A 21 47.06 97.12 -91.65
N ASN A 22 48.21 97.20 -92.32
CA ASN A 22 48.26 97.34 -93.77
C ASN A 22 47.84 96.05 -94.49
N ASP A 23 48.22 94.89 -93.98
CA ASP A 23 47.76 93.60 -94.51
C ASP A 23 46.24 93.44 -94.31
N GLU A 24 45.69 93.91 -93.18
CA GLU A 24 44.23 93.88 -92.92
C GLU A 24 43.43 94.74 -93.91
N MET A 25 43.98 95.88 -94.38
CA MET A 25 43.29 96.74 -95.37
C MET A 25 43.19 96.12 -96.77
N GLY A 26 43.94 95.05 -97.06
CA GLY A 26 43.99 94.38 -98.36
C GLY A 26 42.98 93.24 -98.55
N THR A 27 42.14 92.94 -97.55
CA THR A 27 41.20 91.82 -97.61
C THR A 27 39.75 92.29 -97.83
N GLU A 28 39.08 91.73 -98.83
CA GLU A 28 37.68 92.04 -99.16
C GLU A 28 36.74 91.52 -98.05
N LEU A 29 35.92 92.40 -97.46
CA LEU A 29 34.91 92.02 -96.48
C LEU A 29 33.72 91.35 -97.18
N ILE A 30 33.75 90.02 -97.26
CA ILE A 30 32.63 89.20 -97.70
C ILE A 30 31.84 88.75 -96.46
N ASP A 31 30.55 89.08 -96.40
CA ASP A 31 29.68 88.83 -95.23
C ASP A 31 29.06 87.41 -95.22
N GLN A 32 29.31 86.59 -96.26
CA GLN A 32 28.84 85.21 -96.33
C GLN A 32 29.90 84.29 -96.95
N LEU A 33 30.19 83.19 -96.26
CA LEU A 33 31.16 82.17 -96.68
C LEU A 33 30.84 81.65 -98.09
N THR A 34 31.87 81.60 -98.94
CA THR A 34 31.80 80.92 -100.24
C THR A 34 31.51 79.42 -100.07
N LEU A 35 30.97 78.75 -101.09
CA LEU A 35 30.58 77.33 -101.02
C LEU A 35 31.75 76.41 -100.62
N GLU A 36 32.97 76.74 -101.06
CA GLU A 36 34.20 76.04 -100.70
C GLU A 36 34.58 76.27 -99.23
N GLU A 37 34.46 77.51 -98.74
CA GLU A 37 34.69 77.82 -97.31
C GLU A 37 33.64 77.18 -96.41
N ARG A 38 32.38 77.06 -96.86
CA ARG A 38 31.31 76.41 -96.07
C ARG A 38 31.54 74.90 -95.96
N ASP A 39 32.06 74.26 -97.01
CA ASP A 39 32.44 72.84 -96.97
C ASP A 39 33.74 72.60 -96.19
N LEU A 40 34.70 73.52 -96.30
CA LEU A 40 35.92 73.53 -95.48
C LEU A 40 35.57 73.72 -94.00
N LEU A 41 34.64 74.62 -93.66
CA LEU A 41 34.16 74.86 -92.30
C LEU A 41 33.34 73.66 -91.77
N SER A 42 32.57 72.99 -92.64
CA SER A 42 31.83 71.75 -92.30
C SER A 42 32.78 70.60 -91.96
N ARG A 43 33.96 70.55 -92.58
CA ARG A 43 35.01 69.55 -92.33
C ARG A 43 35.95 69.94 -91.18
N LEU A 44 36.32 71.21 -91.09
CA LEU A 44 37.22 71.75 -90.06
C LEU A 44 36.53 71.84 -88.70
N ASN A 45 35.24 72.15 -88.60
CA ASN A 45 34.57 72.21 -87.29
C ASN A 45 34.57 70.86 -86.54
N PRO A 46 34.26 69.72 -87.18
CA PRO A 46 34.44 68.40 -86.58
C PRO A 46 35.90 68.10 -86.25
N GLU A 47 36.84 68.50 -87.11
CA GLU A 47 38.27 68.26 -86.88
C GLU A 47 38.82 69.09 -85.72
N ILE A 48 38.41 70.36 -85.61
CA ILE A 48 38.71 71.26 -84.49
C ILE A 48 38.05 70.74 -83.21
N THR A 49 36.82 70.23 -83.28
CA THR A 49 36.14 69.63 -82.11
C THR A 49 36.87 68.37 -81.66
N ARG A 50 37.26 67.51 -82.60
CA ARG A 50 38.07 66.30 -82.33
C ARG A 50 39.45 66.65 -81.76
N LEU A 51 40.10 67.69 -82.27
CA LEU A 51 41.40 68.16 -81.76
C LEU A 51 41.25 68.83 -80.38
N LYS A 52 40.17 69.56 -80.13
CA LYS A 52 39.84 70.12 -78.80
C LYS A 52 39.56 69.00 -77.79
N GLU A 53 38.80 67.97 -78.16
CA GLU A 53 38.59 66.79 -77.31
C GLU A 53 39.90 66.04 -77.03
N LYS A 54 40.73 65.82 -78.05
CA LYS A 54 42.06 65.22 -77.86
C LYS A 54 42.95 66.08 -76.97
N PHE A 55 42.94 67.40 -77.15
CA PHE A 55 43.69 68.33 -76.30
C PHE A 55 43.19 68.31 -74.85
N LEU A 56 41.88 68.31 -74.63
CA LEU A 56 41.29 68.18 -73.29
C LEU A 56 41.66 66.85 -72.66
N SER A 57 41.58 65.75 -73.41
CA SER A 57 41.99 64.43 -72.94
C SER A 57 43.46 64.40 -72.56
N CYS A 58 44.36 64.91 -73.42
CA CYS A 58 45.79 64.98 -73.10
C CYS A 58 46.08 65.91 -71.93
N LYS A 59 45.36 67.04 -71.80
CA LYS A 59 45.51 67.97 -70.66
C LYS A 59 45.06 67.31 -69.36
N ASN A 60 43.93 66.61 -69.37
CA ASN A 60 43.43 65.89 -68.20
C ASN A 60 44.37 64.75 -67.81
N SER A 61 44.84 63.94 -68.77
CA SER A 61 45.84 62.91 -68.51
C SER A 61 47.16 63.50 -67.98
N ARG A 62 47.58 64.68 -68.46
CA ARG A 62 48.75 65.37 -67.92
C ARG A 62 48.54 65.77 -66.46
N ILE A 63 47.38 66.35 -66.14
CA ILE A 63 47.04 66.74 -64.76
C ILE A 63 46.99 65.50 -63.85
N GLU A 64 46.36 64.42 -64.28
CA GLU A 64 46.31 63.16 -63.52
C GLU A 64 47.71 62.57 -63.27
N ILE A 65 48.57 62.56 -64.29
CA ILE A 65 49.95 62.07 -64.14
C ILE A 65 50.75 63.00 -63.22
N GLU A 66 50.55 64.31 -63.31
CA GLU A 66 51.25 65.30 -62.49
C GLU A 66 50.82 65.23 -61.03
N THR A 67 49.52 65.08 -60.75
CA THR A 67 49.02 64.81 -59.39
C THR A 67 49.53 63.47 -58.86
N ARG A 68 49.57 62.43 -59.70
CA ARG A 68 50.10 61.11 -59.31
C ARG A 68 51.59 61.18 -59.01
N LYS A 69 52.34 61.98 -59.77
CA LYS A 69 53.76 62.24 -59.54
C LYS A 69 53.97 62.96 -58.21
N GLU A 70 53.22 64.04 -57.93
CA GLU A 70 53.31 64.76 -56.65
C GLU A 70 52.93 63.87 -55.46
N GLU A 71 51.90 63.04 -55.58
CA GLU A 71 51.54 62.04 -54.57
C GLU A 71 52.69 61.05 -54.31
N LEU A 72 53.32 60.55 -55.37
CA LEU A 72 54.45 59.61 -55.25
C LEU A 72 55.70 60.29 -54.70
N GLU A 73 55.99 61.53 -55.10
CA GLU A 73 57.11 62.33 -54.58
C GLU A 73 56.89 62.68 -53.10
N ASN A 74 55.67 62.99 -52.69
CA ASN A 74 55.32 63.19 -51.29
C ASN A 74 55.47 61.89 -50.50
N ASN A 75 54.96 60.76 -51.00
CA ASN A 75 55.14 59.46 -50.34
C ASN A 75 56.62 59.06 -50.23
N LEU A 76 57.41 59.34 -51.28
CA LEU A 76 58.85 59.07 -51.28
C LEU A 76 59.58 59.95 -50.27
N SER A 77 59.33 61.25 -50.26
CA SER A 77 60.05 62.21 -49.41
C SER A 77 59.61 62.17 -47.95
N THR A 78 58.31 62.06 -47.66
CA THR A 78 57.79 62.14 -46.29
C THR A 78 57.69 60.79 -45.59
N ASN A 79 57.35 59.71 -46.30
CA ASN A 79 57.20 58.39 -45.71
C ASN A 79 58.46 57.54 -45.91
N LEU A 80 58.84 57.28 -47.17
CA LEU A 80 59.88 56.27 -47.46
C LEU A 80 61.29 56.75 -47.09
N MET A 81 61.66 57.99 -47.43
CA MET A 81 62.96 58.57 -47.07
C MET A 81 63.10 58.75 -45.56
N ARG A 82 62.02 59.15 -44.87
CA ARG A 82 62.01 59.23 -43.41
C ARG A 82 62.16 57.84 -42.79
N ARG A 83 61.41 56.85 -43.29
CA ARG A 83 61.50 55.47 -42.84
C ARG A 83 62.86 54.85 -43.12
N GLN A 84 63.48 55.17 -44.26
CA GLN A 84 64.83 54.76 -44.60
C GLN A 84 65.81 55.34 -43.58
N LYS A 85 65.78 56.65 -43.33
CA LYS A 85 66.66 57.29 -42.33
C LYS A 85 66.44 56.74 -40.92
N GLU A 86 65.19 56.45 -40.54
CA GLU A 86 64.88 55.79 -39.27
C GLU A 86 65.50 54.39 -39.19
N LEU A 87 65.34 53.58 -40.24
CA LEU A 87 65.91 52.24 -40.30
C LEU A 87 67.45 52.27 -40.36
N GLU A 88 68.04 53.23 -41.07
CA GLU A 88 69.49 53.40 -41.19
C GLU A 88 70.11 53.88 -39.88
N ALA A 89 69.39 54.71 -39.11
CA ALA A 89 69.74 55.07 -37.74
C ALA A 89 69.62 53.87 -36.79
N ILE A 90 68.57 53.05 -36.92
CA ILE A 90 68.41 51.81 -36.14
C ILE A 90 69.55 50.83 -36.45
N ILE A 91 69.88 50.61 -37.73
CA ILE A 91 70.98 49.74 -38.16
C ILE A 91 72.33 50.27 -37.66
N SER A 92 72.54 51.59 -37.67
CA SER A 92 73.77 52.22 -37.17
C SER A 92 73.88 52.19 -35.64
N SER A 93 72.74 52.15 -34.93
CA SER A 93 72.66 52.01 -33.47
C SER A 93 72.64 50.56 -32.98
N ALA A 94 72.33 49.61 -33.87
CA ALA A 94 72.35 48.19 -33.60
C ALA A 94 73.81 47.72 -33.59
N ASP A 95 74.41 47.77 -32.40
CA ASP A 95 75.74 47.23 -32.16
C ASP A 95 75.73 45.72 -32.49
N SER A 96 76.32 45.33 -33.62
CA SER A 96 76.25 43.97 -34.17
C SER A 96 76.85 42.89 -33.24
N LYS A 97 77.43 43.29 -32.10
CA LYS A 97 78.01 42.41 -31.08
C LYS A 97 77.03 42.03 -29.95
N THR A 98 75.95 42.76 -29.72
CA THR A 98 74.96 42.44 -28.66
C THR A 98 73.81 41.55 -29.16
N LEU A 99 73.45 41.63 -30.44
CA LEU A 99 72.41 40.79 -31.06
C LEU A 99 72.64 39.27 -30.91
N PRO A 100 73.86 38.72 -31.12
CA PRO A 100 74.08 37.28 -30.95
C PRO A 100 73.89 36.82 -29.50
N VAL A 101 74.29 37.65 -28.53
CA VAL A 101 74.19 37.35 -27.09
C VAL A 101 72.74 37.42 -26.62
N GLU A 102 71.96 38.39 -27.09
CA GLU A 102 70.52 38.47 -26.81
C GLU A 102 69.73 37.32 -27.45
N VAL A 103 70.09 36.92 -28.67
CA VAL A 103 69.50 35.74 -29.34
C VAL A 103 69.83 34.47 -28.57
N GLU A 104 71.08 34.27 -28.16
CA GLU A 104 71.50 33.09 -27.39
C GLU A 104 70.82 33.05 -26.00
N ALA A 105 70.68 34.19 -25.31
CA ALA A 105 69.93 34.30 -24.06
C ALA A 105 68.44 33.97 -24.24
N LYS A 106 67.80 34.45 -25.32
CA LYS A 106 66.40 34.15 -25.64
C LYS A 106 66.20 32.69 -26.07
N GLU A 107 67.16 32.09 -26.76
CA GLU A 107 67.15 30.65 -27.08
C GLU A 107 67.29 29.79 -25.81
N GLN A 108 68.12 30.21 -24.87
CA GLN A 108 68.27 29.54 -23.58
C GLN A 108 67.00 29.66 -22.72
N GLU A 109 66.40 30.86 -22.62
CA GLU A 109 65.08 31.06 -21.98
C GLU A 109 63.99 30.21 -22.65
N LEU A 110 63.97 30.13 -23.98
CA LEU A 110 63.03 29.30 -24.72
C LEU A 110 63.24 27.81 -24.41
N LYS A 111 64.49 27.36 -24.26
CA LYS A 111 64.82 25.97 -23.92
C LYS A 111 64.43 25.62 -22.49
N GLU A 112 64.64 26.53 -21.54
CA GLU A 112 64.18 26.39 -20.15
C GLU A 112 62.65 26.40 -20.07
N SER A 113 61.98 27.31 -20.78
CA SER A 113 60.52 27.34 -20.87
C SER A 113 59.94 26.08 -21.53
N LYS A 114 60.62 25.51 -22.54
CA LYS A 114 60.23 24.23 -23.13
C LYS A 114 60.38 23.07 -22.14
N ARG A 115 61.49 23.02 -21.38
CA ARG A 115 61.67 22.00 -20.33
C ARG A 115 60.61 22.08 -19.25
N THR A 116 60.31 23.28 -18.75
CA THR A 116 59.27 23.46 -17.73
C THR A 116 57.88 23.14 -18.29
N LEU A 117 57.62 23.45 -19.57
CA LEU A 117 56.38 23.05 -20.25
C LEU A 117 56.28 21.53 -20.39
N ASP A 118 57.36 20.85 -20.77
CA ASP A 118 57.40 19.38 -20.89
C ASP A 118 57.18 18.73 -19.51
N GLU A 119 57.87 19.21 -18.47
CA GLU A 119 57.68 18.77 -17.09
C GLU A 119 56.23 18.99 -16.63
N ALA A 120 55.68 20.18 -16.83
CA ALA A 120 54.28 20.48 -16.50
C ALA A 120 53.30 19.59 -17.30
N THR A 121 53.61 19.27 -18.56
CA THR A 121 52.80 18.38 -19.40
C THR A 121 52.83 16.94 -18.88
N THR A 122 54.00 16.44 -18.42
CA THR A 122 54.09 15.11 -17.83
C THR A 122 53.30 14.99 -16.53
N VAL A 123 53.39 15.99 -15.66
CA VAL A 123 52.61 16.05 -14.40
C VAL A 123 51.12 16.16 -14.69
N LEU A 124 50.72 16.99 -15.65
CA LEU A 124 49.32 17.11 -16.06
C LEU A 124 48.78 15.76 -16.56
N LYS A 125 49.54 15.05 -17.38
CA LYS A 125 49.15 13.73 -17.89
C LYS A 125 48.99 12.71 -16.76
N ALA A 126 49.94 12.65 -15.82
CA ALA A 126 49.84 11.76 -14.66
C ALA A 126 48.61 12.07 -13.79
N ASN A 127 48.31 13.36 -13.58
CA ASN A 127 47.12 13.79 -12.85
C ASN A 127 45.82 13.42 -13.58
N VAL A 128 45.76 13.58 -14.90
CA VAL A 128 44.61 13.15 -15.72
C VAL A 128 44.39 11.64 -15.61
N ASP A 129 45.46 10.85 -15.70
CA ASP A 129 45.37 9.39 -15.56
C ASP A 129 44.90 8.97 -14.16
N ALA A 130 45.37 9.65 -13.11
CA ALA A 130 44.90 9.44 -11.73
C ALA A 130 43.42 9.82 -11.55
N ILE A 131 42.98 10.95 -12.10
CA ILE A 131 41.57 11.39 -12.09
C ILE A 131 40.68 10.35 -12.79
N ASN A 132 41.12 9.84 -13.94
CA ASN A 132 40.39 8.81 -14.68
C ASN A 132 40.30 7.50 -13.88
N ALA A 133 41.38 7.09 -13.22
CA ALA A 133 41.38 5.91 -12.35
C ALA A 133 40.42 6.06 -11.15
N HIS A 134 40.47 7.19 -10.46
CA HIS A 134 39.56 7.49 -9.35
C HIS A 134 38.09 7.60 -9.80
N THR A 135 37.83 8.14 -10.99
CA THR A 135 36.48 8.23 -11.55
C THR A 135 35.90 6.83 -11.81
N ARG A 136 36.70 5.91 -12.36
CA ARG A 136 36.31 4.50 -12.56
C ARG A 136 36.04 3.79 -11.22
N GLN A 137 36.90 4.00 -10.23
CA GLN A 137 36.68 3.45 -8.88
C GLN A 137 35.40 3.99 -8.24
N MET A 138 35.14 5.30 -8.39
CA MET A 138 33.92 5.92 -7.89
C MET A 138 32.67 5.34 -8.55
N GLU A 139 32.69 5.10 -9.87
CA GLU A 139 31.58 4.45 -10.57
C GLU A 139 31.37 3.00 -10.11
N GLN A 140 32.44 2.25 -9.88
CA GLN A 140 32.36 0.88 -9.37
C GLN A 140 31.78 0.84 -7.95
N LEU A 141 32.22 1.74 -7.06
CA LEU A 141 31.69 1.86 -5.71
C LEU A 141 30.23 2.32 -5.71
N LYS A 142 29.83 3.21 -6.64
CA LYS A 142 28.43 3.61 -6.82
C LYS A 142 27.56 2.42 -7.24
N LYS A 143 28.01 1.61 -8.21
CA LYS A 143 27.29 0.39 -8.61
C LYS A 143 27.14 -0.58 -7.45
N GLN A 144 28.22 -0.88 -6.73
CA GLN A 144 28.17 -1.76 -5.55
C GLN A 144 27.22 -1.25 -4.46
N ARG A 145 27.21 0.07 -4.21
CA ARG A 145 26.26 0.68 -3.28
C ARG A 145 24.82 0.48 -3.74
N ASP A 146 24.55 0.67 -5.01
CA ASP A 146 23.20 0.55 -5.56
C ASP A 146 22.72 -0.91 -5.56
N ASP A 147 23.61 -1.87 -5.85
CA ASP A 147 23.35 -3.30 -5.73
C ASP A 147 23.06 -3.70 -4.27
N LEU A 148 23.85 -3.21 -3.31
CA LEU A 148 23.65 -3.46 -1.89
C LEU A 148 22.34 -2.85 -1.38
N LYS A 149 21.97 -1.65 -1.83
CA LYS A 149 20.68 -1.04 -1.51
C LYS A 149 19.50 -1.84 -2.06
N ALA A 150 19.62 -2.37 -3.28
CA ALA A 150 18.59 -3.24 -3.84
C ALA A 150 18.47 -4.54 -3.04
N LEU A 151 19.59 -5.12 -2.60
CA LEU A 151 19.59 -6.31 -1.75
C LEU A 151 18.96 -6.02 -0.37
N GLU A 152 19.31 -4.91 0.25
CA GLU A 152 18.75 -4.46 1.53
C GLU A 152 17.22 -4.31 1.44
N ALA A 153 16.72 -3.64 0.40
CA ALA A 153 15.28 -3.49 0.18
C ALA A 153 14.56 -4.84 -0.01
N ASN A 154 15.17 -5.78 -0.73
CA ASN A 154 14.61 -7.13 -0.91
C ASN A 154 14.59 -7.94 0.39
N LEU A 155 15.64 -7.82 1.21
CA LEU A 155 15.69 -8.45 2.52
C LEU A 155 14.66 -7.84 3.48
N GLU A 156 14.50 -6.53 3.47
CA GLU A 156 13.50 -5.83 4.28
C GLU A 156 12.08 -6.25 3.89
N GLN A 157 11.78 -6.36 2.59
CA GLN A 157 10.50 -6.89 2.10
C GLN A 157 10.28 -8.34 2.58
N THR A 158 11.29 -9.20 2.48
CA THR A 158 11.21 -10.60 2.92
C THR A 158 10.95 -10.70 4.44
N VAL A 159 11.61 -9.85 5.23
CA VAL A 159 11.38 -9.77 6.68
C VAL A 159 9.97 -9.29 6.98
N GLN A 160 9.48 -8.29 6.25
CA GLN A 160 8.12 -7.77 6.42
C GLN A 160 7.06 -8.83 6.09
N ASP A 161 7.25 -9.58 5.00
CA ASP A 161 6.32 -10.65 4.62
C ASP A 161 6.35 -11.81 5.63
N GLY A 162 7.55 -12.21 6.09
CA GLY A 162 7.67 -13.18 7.18
C GLY A 162 7.03 -12.72 8.50
N ALA A 163 7.10 -11.43 8.82
CA ALA A 163 6.44 -10.86 10.00
C ALA A 163 4.91 -10.91 9.88
N LYS A 164 4.35 -10.62 8.69
CA LYS A 164 2.90 -10.75 8.42
C LYS A 164 2.42 -12.19 8.55
N ASP A 165 3.16 -13.14 8.00
CA ASP A 165 2.83 -14.57 8.11
C ASP A 165 2.86 -15.03 9.58
N LEU A 166 3.86 -14.59 10.34
CA LEU A 166 3.94 -14.86 11.77
C LEU A 166 2.75 -14.27 12.53
N GLU A 167 2.33 -13.05 12.22
CA GLU A 167 1.16 -12.41 12.82
C GLU A 167 -0.14 -13.18 12.51
N GLN A 168 -0.31 -13.68 11.27
CA GLN A 168 -1.44 -14.53 10.89
C GLN A 168 -1.42 -15.87 11.63
N LEU A 169 -0.25 -16.49 11.80
CA LEU A 169 -0.12 -17.73 12.56
C LEU A 169 -0.41 -17.50 14.04
N MET A 170 0.04 -16.39 14.62
CA MET A 170 -0.20 -16.03 16.01
C MET A 170 -1.67 -15.72 16.29
N SER A 171 -2.34 -14.98 15.40
CA SER A 171 -3.79 -14.73 15.51
C SER A 171 -4.61 -16.02 15.36
N SER A 172 -4.22 -16.90 14.43
CA SER A 172 -4.82 -18.23 14.27
C SER A 172 -4.64 -19.07 15.53
N ARG A 173 -3.42 -19.11 16.08
CA ARG A 173 -3.10 -19.81 17.34
C ARG A 173 -3.94 -19.29 18.50
N SER A 174 -4.04 -17.97 18.66
CA SER A 174 -4.87 -17.33 19.69
C SER A 174 -6.32 -17.79 19.59
N THR A 175 -6.89 -17.77 18.38
CA THR A 175 -8.26 -18.23 18.11
C THR A 175 -8.45 -19.71 18.47
N TYR A 176 -7.48 -20.58 18.13
CA TYR A 176 -7.55 -22.00 18.49
C TYR A 176 -7.40 -22.25 19.99
N LEU A 177 -6.62 -21.44 20.70
CA LEU A 177 -6.52 -21.52 22.16
C LEU A 177 -7.85 -21.14 22.82
N VAL A 178 -8.49 -20.06 22.39
CA VAL A 178 -9.82 -19.68 22.89
C VAL A 178 -10.85 -20.81 22.63
N LYS A 179 -10.86 -21.37 21.41
CA LYS A 179 -11.72 -22.52 21.09
C LYS A 179 -11.40 -23.76 21.92
N GLN A 180 -10.13 -23.98 22.24
CA GLN A 180 -9.70 -25.09 23.09
C GLN A 180 -10.24 -24.89 24.51
N ASP A 181 -10.08 -23.70 25.10
CA ASP A 181 -10.57 -23.37 26.43
C ASP A 181 -12.10 -23.47 26.52
N GLU A 182 -12.83 -23.02 25.49
CA GLU A 182 -14.28 -23.21 25.39
C GLU A 182 -14.67 -24.70 25.36
N CYS A 183 -13.94 -25.52 24.60
CA CYS A 183 -14.16 -26.97 24.57
C CYS A 183 -13.86 -27.59 25.95
N MET A 184 -12.76 -27.20 26.60
CA MET A 184 -12.41 -27.69 27.94
C MET A 184 -13.45 -27.29 28.98
N LYS A 185 -13.98 -26.06 28.90
CA LYS A 185 -15.07 -25.58 29.75
C LYS A 185 -16.33 -26.42 29.54
N LYS A 186 -16.75 -26.63 28.29
CA LYS A 186 -17.88 -27.52 27.96
C LYS A 186 -17.68 -28.93 28.48
N ILE A 187 -16.47 -29.50 28.37
CA ILE A 187 -16.15 -30.83 28.93
C ILE A 187 -16.29 -30.83 30.46
N ARG A 188 -15.85 -29.78 31.14
CA ARG A 188 -16.00 -29.64 32.60
C ARG A 188 -17.46 -29.46 33.03
N ASP A 189 -18.24 -28.71 32.25
CA ASP A 189 -19.66 -28.46 32.49
C ASP A 189 -20.51 -29.74 32.32
N LEU A 190 -20.04 -30.73 31.55
CA LEU A 190 -20.67 -32.07 31.46
C LEU A 190 -20.55 -32.89 32.77
N GLY A 191 -19.76 -32.43 33.74
CA GLY A 191 -19.64 -33.05 35.06
C GLY A 191 -18.76 -34.30 35.09
N SER A 192 -18.92 -35.11 36.16
CA SER A 192 -18.12 -36.32 36.35
C SER A 192 -18.65 -37.47 35.49
N LEU A 193 -17.90 -37.78 34.44
CA LEU A 193 -18.12 -38.97 33.62
C LEU A 193 -17.61 -40.23 34.37
N PRO A 194 -18.30 -41.38 34.27
CA PRO A 194 -17.82 -42.65 34.83
C PRO A 194 -16.44 -43.04 34.28
N ALA A 195 -15.58 -43.67 35.09
CA ALA A 195 -14.24 -44.09 34.68
C ALA A 195 -14.25 -45.00 33.44
N ASP A 196 -15.26 -45.87 33.32
CA ASP A 196 -15.45 -46.77 32.18
C ASP A 196 -15.71 -46.02 30.86
N ALA A 197 -16.31 -44.81 30.93
CA ALA A 197 -16.54 -43.99 29.74
C ALA A 197 -15.24 -43.50 29.10
N PHE A 198 -14.17 -43.34 29.90
CA PHE A 198 -12.86 -42.91 29.40
C PHE A 198 -12.10 -44.03 28.68
N GLU A 199 -12.22 -45.28 29.13
CA GLU A 199 -11.51 -46.41 28.50
C GLU A 199 -12.25 -47.00 27.29
N THR A 200 -13.58 -47.03 27.32
CA THR A 200 -14.40 -47.70 26.28
C THR A 200 -14.26 -47.07 24.88
N TYR A 201 -14.01 -45.75 24.82
CA TYR A 201 -14.00 -44.98 23.57
C TYR A 201 -12.61 -44.48 23.14
N LYS A 202 -11.57 -44.74 23.94
CA LYS A 202 -10.20 -44.24 23.78
C LYS A 202 -9.53 -44.59 22.46
N ARG A 203 -9.87 -45.75 21.88
CA ARG A 203 -9.28 -46.27 20.62
C ARG A 203 -10.08 -45.90 19.36
N LYS A 204 -11.19 -45.17 19.48
CA LYS A 204 -12.04 -44.82 18.33
C LYS A 204 -11.60 -43.51 17.70
N ASN A 205 -11.66 -43.43 16.37
CA ASN A 205 -11.33 -42.19 15.67
C ASN A 205 -12.47 -41.17 15.74
N LYS A 206 -12.19 -39.89 15.47
CA LYS A 206 -13.17 -38.79 15.51
C LYS A 206 -14.43 -39.06 14.66
N LYS A 207 -14.27 -39.62 13.46
CA LYS A 207 -15.40 -39.92 12.55
C LYS A 207 -16.30 -41.02 13.11
N GLN A 208 -15.70 -42.06 13.70
CA GLN A 208 -16.42 -43.14 14.37
C GLN A 208 -17.16 -42.64 15.60
N LEU A 209 -16.52 -41.77 16.41
CA LEU A 209 -17.17 -41.14 17.56
C LEU A 209 -18.36 -40.28 17.16
N GLN A 210 -18.25 -39.49 16.09
CA GLN A 210 -19.36 -38.69 15.56
C GLN A 210 -20.53 -39.56 15.09
N LYS A 211 -20.25 -40.69 14.42
CA LYS A 211 -21.29 -41.64 14.01
C LYS A 211 -22.00 -42.25 15.22
N LEU A 212 -21.25 -42.72 16.21
CA LEU A 212 -21.81 -43.26 17.45
C LEU A 212 -22.65 -42.22 18.21
N LEU A 213 -22.19 -40.97 18.28
CA LEU A 213 -22.94 -39.87 18.90
C LEU A 213 -24.25 -39.61 18.14
N TYR A 214 -24.23 -39.63 16.81
CA TYR A 214 -25.42 -39.50 15.99
C TYR A 214 -26.41 -40.64 16.24
N ASP A 215 -25.93 -41.89 16.21
CA ASP A 215 -26.75 -43.08 16.43
C ASP A 215 -27.37 -43.08 17.85
N CYS A 216 -26.61 -42.70 18.88
CA CYS A 216 -27.12 -42.52 20.24
C CYS A 216 -28.17 -41.39 20.33
N ASN A 217 -27.96 -40.27 19.65
CA ASN A 217 -28.93 -39.18 19.62
C ASN A 217 -30.23 -39.60 18.92
N GLU A 218 -30.17 -40.38 17.85
CA GLU A 218 -31.35 -40.94 17.19
C GLU A 218 -32.11 -41.89 18.12
N GLN A 219 -31.40 -42.75 18.87
CA GLN A 219 -32.03 -43.59 19.90
C GLN A 219 -32.68 -42.75 21.01
N LEU A 220 -32.01 -41.69 21.50
CA LEU A 220 -32.57 -40.80 22.52
C LEU A 220 -33.84 -40.08 22.05
N LYS A 221 -33.94 -39.71 20.78
CA LYS A 221 -35.16 -39.10 20.21
C LYS A 221 -36.38 -40.04 20.28
N GLN A 222 -36.17 -41.35 20.14
CA GLN A 222 -37.24 -42.34 20.28
C GLN A 222 -37.85 -42.30 21.69
N PHE A 223 -37.04 -41.92 22.69
CA PHE A 223 -37.44 -41.76 24.09
C PHE A 223 -37.86 -40.31 24.44
N SER A 224 -38.37 -39.55 23.48
CA SER A 224 -38.78 -38.14 23.69
C SER A 224 -39.91 -37.94 24.71
N HIS A 225 -40.76 -38.95 24.91
CA HIS A 225 -41.97 -38.87 25.77
C HIS A 225 -41.83 -39.69 27.06
N VAL A 226 -40.63 -39.79 27.63
CA VAL A 226 -40.42 -40.53 28.89
C VAL A 226 -40.88 -39.71 30.08
N ASN A 227 -41.65 -40.33 30.98
CA ASN A 227 -42.05 -39.75 32.25
C ASN A 227 -40.84 -39.62 33.18
N GLN A 228 -40.30 -38.41 33.29
CA GLN A 228 -39.14 -38.11 34.14
C GLN A 228 -39.43 -38.32 35.63
N LYS A 229 -40.69 -38.26 36.06
CA LYS A 229 -41.12 -38.50 37.45
C LYS A 229 -41.44 -39.96 37.74
N ALA A 230 -41.24 -40.87 36.79
CA ALA A 230 -41.62 -42.27 36.95
C ALA A 230 -40.93 -42.92 38.15
N LEU A 231 -39.65 -42.59 38.40
CA LEU A 231 -38.92 -43.13 39.54
C LEU A 231 -39.50 -42.61 40.87
N ASP A 232 -39.68 -41.29 41.00
CA ASP A 232 -40.25 -40.68 42.20
C ASP A 232 -41.67 -41.18 42.48
N GLN A 233 -42.49 -41.28 41.42
CA GLN A 233 -43.83 -41.84 41.49
C GLN A 233 -43.81 -43.32 41.88
N TYR A 234 -42.89 -44.11 41.33
CA TYR A 234 -42.75 -45.52 41.66
C TYR A 234 -42.39 -45.71 43.13
N VAL A 235 -41.43 -44.94 43.65
CA VAL A 235 -41.04 -45.00 45.07
C VAL A 235 -42.23 -44.62 45.96
N ASN A 236 -42.87 -43.48 45.70
CA ASN A 236 -44.03 -43.03 46.47
C ASN A 236 -45.20 -44.03 46.42
N PHE A 237 -45.54 -44.56 45.24
CA PHE A 237 -46.61 -45.55 45.12
C PHE A 237 -46.24 -46.90 45.73
N THR A 238 -44.96 -47.28 45.76
CA THR A 238 -44.51 -48.49 46.44
C THR A 238 -44.67 -48.33 47.95
N GLU A 239 -44.29 -47.18 48.52
CA GLU A 239 -44.47 -46.87 49.94
C GLU A 239 -45.96 -46.84 50.32
N GLN A 240 -46.81 -46.17 49.51
CA GLN A 240 -48.26 -46.15 49.73
C GLN A 240 -48.87 -47.55 49.67
N ARG A 241 -48.45 -48.37 48.70
CA ARG A 241 -48.90 -49.77 48.58
C ARG A 241 -48.53 -50.56 49.82
N GLU A 242 -47.30 -50.43 50.33
CA GLU A 242 -46.88 -51.11 51.55
C GLU A 242 -47.70 -50.67 52.77
N GLN A 243 -47.96 -49.37 52.92
CA GLN A 243 -48.81 -48.86 54.01
C GLN A 243 -50.23 -49.42 53.95
N LEU A 244 -50.84 -49.41 52.76
CA LEU A 244 -52.18 -49.98 52.56
C LEU A 244 -52.19 -51.49 52.82
N GLN A 245 -51.14 -52.20 52.43
CA GLN A 245 -51.01 -53.64 52.67
C GLN A 245 -50.88 -53.95 54.18
N ARG A 246 -50.12 -53.14 54.93
CA ARG A 246 -50.05 -53.26 56.40
C ARG A 246 -51.40 -52.98 57.05
N ARG A 247 -52.07 -51.90 56.66
CA ARG A 247 -53.41 -51.56 57.18
C ARG A 247 -54.44 -52.64 56.89
N ARG A 248 -54.38 -53.28 55.72
CA ARG A 248 -55.23 -54.42 55.40
C ARG A 248 -54.96 -55.59 56.34
N ALA A 249 -53.69 -55.96 56.55
CA ALA A 249 -53.34 -57.04 57.48
C ALA A 249 -53.79 -56.75 58.92
N GLU A 250 -53.71 -55.49 59.37
CA GLU A 250 -54.22 -55.05 60.67
C GLU A 250 -55.75 -55.17 60.78
N LEU A 251 -56.48 -54.79 59.73
CA LEU A 251 -57.93 -54.93 59.68
C LEU A 251 -58.36 -56.40 59.65
N ASP A 252 -57.69 -57.24 58.86
CA ASP A 252 -57.96 -58.68 58.78
C ASP A 252 -57.73 -59.34 60.15
N ALA A 253 -56.63 -59.02 60.85
CA ALA A 253 -56.38 -59.48 62.22
C ALA A 253 -57.38 -58.90 63.24
N GLY A 254 -57.91 -57.70 62.99
CA GLY A 254 -58.98 -57.10 63.79
C GLY A 254 -60.31 -57.85 63.64
N ASP A 255 -60.69 -58.21 62.41
CA ASP A 255 -61.89 -59.01 62.12
C ASP A 255 -61.84 -60.37 62.82
N GLU A 256 -60.69 -61.05 62.74
CA GLU A 256 -60.48 -62.33 63.45
C GLU A 256 -60.70 -62.19 64.97
N LYS A 257 -60.12 -61.15 65.60
CA LYS A 257 -60.29 -60.89 67.04
C LYS A 257 -61.73 -60.55 67.41
N ILE A 258 -62.46 -59.82 66.55
CA ILE A 258 -63.87 -59.51 66.79
C ILE A 258 -64.70 -60.79 66.72
N ARG A 259 -64.46 -61.66 65.73
CA ARG A 259 -65.13 -62.96 65.63
C ARG A 259 -64.86 -63.85 66.85
N GLU A 260 -63.61 -63.89 67.32
CA GLU A 260 -63.27 -64.59 68.56
C GLU A 260 -64.01 -64.01 69.77
N LEU A 261 -64.05 -62.69 69.91
CA LEU A 261 -64.77 -62.03 71.00
C LEU A 261 -66.27 -62.32 70.96
N ILE A 262 -66.90 -62.26 69.78
CA ILE A 262 -68.31 -62.60 69.59
C ILE A 262 -68.55 -64.03 70.05
N SER A 263 -67.71 -64.99 69.62
CA SER A 263 -67.82 -66.39 70.05
C SER A 263 -67.72 -66.55 71.57
N VAL A 264 -66.81 -65.82 72.24
CA VAL A 264 -66.66 -65.86 73.70
C VAL A 264 -67.85 -65.21 74.41
N LEU A 265 -68.38 -64.10 73.87
CA LEU A 265 -69.56 -63.43 74.41
C LEU A 265 -70.81 -64.29 74.26
N ASP A 266 -71.00 -64.95 73.13
CA ASP A 266 -72.11 -65.89 72.91
C ASP A 266 -72.02 -67.08 73.87
N GLN A 267 -70.83 -67.65 74.07
CA GLN A 267 -70.63 -68.68 75.07
C GLN A 267 -70.99 -68.18 76.49
N ARG A 268 -70.52 -66.99 76.88
CA ARG A 268 -70.85 -66.41 78.21
C ARG A 268 -72.33 -66.08 78.36
N LYS A 269 -72.99 -65.63 77.29
CA LYS A 269 -74.43 -65.39 77.23
C LYS A 269 -75.16 -66.71 77.49
N ASP A 270 -74.81 -67.77 76.77
CA ASP A 270 -75.42 -69.09 76.93
C ASP A 270 -75.19 -69.65 78.33
N GLU A 271 -73.98 -69.56 78.87
CA GLU A 271 -73.65 -69.94 80.26
C GLU A 271 -74.46 -69.15 81.30
N SER A 272 -74.64 -67.85 81.07
CA SER A 272 -75.40 -66.98 81.96
C SER A 272 -76.89 -67.28 81.90
N ILE A 273 -77.44 -67.53 80.70
CA ILE A 273 -78.83 -67.99 80.50
C ILE A 273 -79.03 -69.35 81.19
N GLU A 274 -78.09 -70.29 81.06
CA GLU A 274 -78.18 -71.58 81.72
C GLU A 274 -78.16 -71.44 83.25
N ARG A 275 -77.29 -70.57 83.79
CA ARG A 275 -77.20 -70.31 85.23
C ARG A 275 -78.46 -69.66 85.77
N THR A 276 -78.99 -68.62 85.10
CA THR A 276 -80.22 -67.95 85.53
C THR A 276 -81.43 -68.89 85.41
N PHE A 277 -81.52 -69.68 84.33
CA PHE A 277 -82.57 -70.68 84.17
C PHE A 277 -82.53 -71.72 85.29
N LYS A 278 -81.35 -72.23 85.67
CA LYS A 278 -81.21 -73.15 86.82
C LYS A 278 -81.69 -72.51 88.12
N GLY A 279 -81.39 -71.23 88.34
CA GLY A 279 -81.89 -70.46 89.48
C GLY A 279 -83.42 -70.33 89.49
N VAL A 280 -84.00 -69.92 88.37
CA VAL A 280 -85.45 -69.79 88.20
C VAL A 280 -86.15 -71.14 88.34
N ALA A 281 -85.59 -72.22 87.76
CA ALA A 281 -86.13 -73.57 87.86
C ALA A 281 -86.14 -74.09 89.31
N ARG A 282 -85.13 -73.73 90.12
CA ARG A 282 -85.10 -74.05 91.55
C ARG A 282 -86.20 -73.31 92.31
N HIS A 283 -86.30 -71.99 92.13
CA HIS A 283 -87.31 -71.18 92.81
C HIS A 283 -88.74 -71.53 92.38
N PHE A 284 -88.95 -71.84 91.10
CA PHE A 284 -90.25 -72.31 90.62
C PHE A 284 -90.66 -73.62 91.32
N ARG A 285 -89.73 -74.56 91.48
CA ARG A 285 -90.00 -75.82 92.20
C ARG A 285 -90.37 -75.56 93.66
N GLU A 286 -89.61 -74.70 94.34
CA GLU A 286 -89.86 -74.30 95.73
C GLU A 286 -91.27 -73.69 95.88
N VAL A 287 -91.56 -72.63 95.11
CA VAL A 287 -92.85 -71.92 95.15
C VAL A 287 -94.03 -72.83 94.76
N PHE A 288 -93.88 -73.66 93.74
CA PHE A 288 -94.95 -74.57 93.30
C PHE A 288 -95.29 -75.61 94.37
N SER A 289 -94.29 -76.12 95.09
CA SER A 289 -94.49 -77.08 96.17
C SER A 289 -95.20 -76.49 97.40
N GLU A 290 -95.03 -75.18 97.65
CA GLU A 290 -95.77 -74.47 98.69
C GLU A 290 -97.24 -74.21 98.30
N LEU A 291 -97.50 -73.91 97.02
CA LEU A 291 -98.86 -73.62 96.54
C LEU A 291 -99.73 -74.89 96.37
N VAL A 292 -99.16 -76.03 95.99
CA VAL A 292 -99.90 -77.27 95.68
C VAL A 292 -99.42 -78.41 96.58
N GLN A 293 -100.17 -78.73 97.64
CA GLN A 293 -99.80 -79.80 98.57
C GLN A 293 -99.74 -81.17 97.86
N GLY A 294 -98.53 -81.72 97.76
CA GLY A 294 -98.24 -83.04 97.17
C GLY A 294 -97.87 -83.04 95.67
N GLY A 295 -97.81 -81.87 95.00
CA GLY A 295 -97.42 -81.75 93.59
C GLY A 295 -95.95 -81.36 93.38
N HIS A 296 -95.34 -81.79 92.27
CA HIS A 296 -93.99 -81.37 91.86
C HIS A 296 -93.99 -80.78 90.45
N GLY A 297 -93.44 -79.56 90.30
CA GLY A 297 -93.25 -78.89 89.01
C GLY A 297 -91.77 -78.79 88.62
N TYR A 298 -91.47 -79.00 87.34
CA TYR A 298 -90.11 -78.91 86.78
C TYR A 298 -90.10 -78.03 85.53
N LEU A 299 -89.15 -77.10 85.45
CA LEU A 299 -88.81 -76.37 84.25
C LEU A 299 -87.68 -77.09 83.50
N VAL A 300 -87.87 -77.33 82.21
CA VAL A 300 -86.89 -77.98 81.33
C VAL A 300 -86.56 -77.03 80.18
N MET A 301 -85.27 -76.76 79.97
CA MET A 301 -84.82 -75.91 78.86
C MET A 301 -84.81 -76.73 77.58
N MET A 302 -85.61 -76.34 76.60
CA MET A 302 -85.60 -76.93 75.26
C MET A 302 -84.56 -76.19 74.42
N LYS A 303 -83.52 -76.87 73.93
CA LYS A 303 -82.64 -76.29 72.91
C LYS A 303 -83.41 -76.23 71.59
N LYS A 304 -83.45 -75.06 70.95
CA LYS A 304 -83.96 -74.94 69.58
C LYS A 304 -83.06 -75.82 68.70
N LYS A 305 -83.67 -76.71 67.92
CA LYS A 305 -82.96 -77.61 67.00
C LYS A 305 -82.43 -76.74 65.84
N ASP A 306 -81.11 -76.68 65.67
CA ASP A 306 -80.47 -75.96 64.56
C ASP A 306 -81.03 -76.48 63.23
N GLY A 307 -81.83 -75.66 62.54
CA GLY A 307 -82.49 -76.07 61.29
C GLY A 307 -83.69 -75.24 60.85
N ASP A 308 -84.10 -74.20 61.57
CA ASP A 308 -85.17 -73.30 61.12
C ASP A 308 -84.73 -71.84 61.31
N ALA A 309 -83.86 -71.41 60.40
CA ALA A 309 -83.66 -70.00 60.07
C ALA A 309 -84.71 -69.65 59.00
N GLY A 310 -85.96 -69.50 59.43
CA GLY A 310 -86.99 -68.84 58.66
C GLY A 310 -86.84 -67.34 58.87
N ASP A 311 -86.20 -66.71 57.88
CA ASP A 311 -86.62 -65.46 57.25
C ASP A 311 -87.45 -64.51 58.14
N ASP A 312 -86.79 -63.51 58.71
CA ASP A 312 -87.37 -62.19 59.02
C ASP A 312 -86.21 -61.29 59.48
N ASP A 313 -85.62 -60.59 58.50
CA ASP A 313 -85.16 -59.20 58.60
C ASP A 313 -84.55 -58.80 57.24
N MET A 314 -85.44 -58.63 56.26
CA MET A 314 -85.19 -57.83 55.07
C MET A 314 -85.48 -56.37 55.42
N ASP A 315 -84.52 -55.70 56.06
CA ASP A 315 -84.44 -54.25 56.02
C ASP A 315 -83.39 -53.85 54.98
N GLU A 316 -83.90 -53.55 53.79
CA GLU A 316 -83.22 -52.71 52.80
C GLU A 316 -82.85 -51.38 53.45
N ASP A 317 -81.56 -51.10 53.63
CA ASP A 317 -81.11 -49.72 53.49
C ASP A 317 -79.61 -49.61 53.15
N ALA A 318 -79.32 -49.46 51.85
CA ALA A 318 -78.18 -48.74 51.28
C ALA A 318 -78.37 -48.58 49.76
N PRO A 319 -77.74 -47.61 49.08
CA PRO A 319 -77.56 -46.20 49.40
C PRO A 319 -78.00 -45.29 48.22
N ARG A 320 -78.04 -43.97 48.44
CA ARG A 320 -77.78 -42.98 47.38
C ARG A 320 -76.71 -42.00 47.82
#